data_AF-A0A672JPC2-F1
#
_entry.id   AF-A0A672JPC2-F1
#
_cell.length_a   1.000
_cell.length_b   1.000
_cell.length_c   1.000
_cell.angle_alpha   90.00
_cell.angle_beta   90.00
_cell.angle_gamma   90.00
#
_symmetry.space_group_name_H-M   'P 1'
#
loop_
_entity.id
_entity.type
_entity.pdbx_description
1 polymer ?
#
loop_
_entity_poly.entity_id
_entity_poly.type
_entity_poly.pdbx_seq_one_letter_code
_entity_poly.pdbx_strand_id
1 'polypeptide(L)'
;KRINMVWRLFLCPLMGCVAPVFVQKGKDVLLDVDNVPEDFFLFVWIFDKESSSLVTFFPDGKSQISPTYTGRIDYSAKKKYSVILKNLQEKDSGVYTGRVTTLTVGGIILIQHNITVQDVVSPVQLEVNSVSNSSHSCNVTLTCSTADSHISSTFRCDSQKCDQDGGNQSKITNSSSTLEVYLWDVTVICKHRNQVSSTEDRTDIQHVCSQLIAFSKSFNLKAVVKGQLRFFDTWTLFIGVCMLIYSLRQTSCSSQFFRSHLDPTDVAALAGATAMER
;
A
#
# COMPACT_ATOMS: atom_id res chain seq x y z
N LYS A 1 13.78 17.79 19.53
CA LYS A 1 15.08 17.53 18.85
C LYS A 1 15.51 16.09 19.14
N ARG A 2 15.34 15.18 18.17
CA ARG A 2 16.25 14.05 17.84
C ARG A 2 15.56 13.23 16.74
N ILE A 3 15.83 13.64 15.50
CA ILE A 3 15.52 12.88 14.30
C ILE A 3 16.59 11.78 14.24
N ASN A 4 16.19 10.52 14.44
CA ASN A 4 17.05 9.38 14.15
C ASN A 4 17.13 9.22 12.62
N MET A 5 18.01 9.99 11.99
CA MET A 5 18.53 9.68 10.66
C MET A 5 19.40 8.43 10.80
N VAL A 6 18.79 7.27 10.52
CA VAL A 6 19.55 6.05 10.26
C VAL A 6 20.25 6.27 8.93
N TRP A 7 21.56 6.49 9.02
CA TRP A 7 22.48 6.55 7.89
C TRP A 7 22.39 5.22 7.14
N ARG A 8 21.63 5.18 6.03
CA ARG A 8 21.84 4.16 5.00
C ARG A 8 23.22 4.43 4.42
N LEU A 9 24.19 3.61 4.83
CA LEU A 9 25.46 3.44 4.14
C LEU A 9 25.17 2.96 2.71
N PHE A 10 24.88 3.89 1.81
CA PHE A 10 25.07 3.69 0.37
C PHE A 10 26.58 3.72 0.13
N LEU A 11 27.25 2.60 0.46
CA LEU A 11 28.57 2.31 -0.07
C LEU A 11 28.41 1.85 -1.52
N CYS A 12 28.46 2.80 -2.44
CA CYS A 12 28.91 2.50 -3.79
C CYS A 12 29.60 3.73 -4.40
N PRO A 13 30.89 3.97 -4.11
CA PRO A 13 31.72 4.77 -4.99
C PRO A 13 32.52 3.85 -5.93
N LEU A 14 32.56 4.22 -7.21
CA LEU A 14 33.63 3.90 -8.19
C LEU A 14 33.66 2.56 -8.96
N MET A 15 32.53 1.89 -9.15
CA MET A 15 32.31 1.05 -10.36
C MET A 15 30.90 1.30 -10.85
N GLY A 16 30.71 1.63 -12.13
CA GLY A 16 29.40 1.89 -12.73
C GLY A 16 28.48 0.67 -12.62
N CYS A 17 27.77 0.56 -11.49
CA CYS A 17 26.83 -0.52 -11.26
C CYS A 17 25.56 -0.22 -12.08
N VAL A 18 25.42 -0.89 -13.22
CA VAL A 18 24.20 -0.85 -14.01
C VAL A 18 23.13 -1.63 -13.25
N ALA A 19 22.11 -0.92 -12.77
CA ALA A 19 21.03 -1.52 -12.02
C ALA A 19 20.30 -2.58 -12.88
N PRO A 20 19.99 -3.77 -12.34
CA PRO A 20 19.29 -4.79 -13.08
C PRO A 20 17.84 -4.38 -13.34
N VAL A 21 17.38 -4.61 -14.57
CA VAL A 21 15.99 -4.50 -14.99
C VAL A 21 15.41 -5.91 -15.04
N PHE A 22 14.39 -6.16 -14.22
CA PHE A 22 13.74 -7.46 -14.13
C PHE A 22 12.61 -7.55 -15.15
N VAL A 23 12.63 -8.61 -15.97
CA VAL A 23 11.64 -8.85 -17.03
C VAL A 23 11.07 -10.25 -16.87
N GLN A 24 9.75 -10.38 -16.98
CA GLN A 24 9.10 -11.69 -16.95
C GLN A 24 9.46 -12.47 -18.23
N LYS A 25 9.77 -13.76 -18.08
CA LYS A 25 10.00 -14.66 -19.22
C LYS A 25 8.85 -14.61 -20.24
N GLY A 26 9.23 -14.62 -21.51
CA GLY A 26 8.32 -14.51 -22.65
C GLY A 26 7.86 -13.08 -22.96
N LYS A 27 8.20 -12.08 -22.14
CA LYS A 27 7.93 -10.67 -22.44
C LYS A 27 9.05 -10.06 -23.27
N ASP A 28 8.78 -8.85 -23.77
CA ASP A 28 9.69 -8.06 -24.57
C ASP A 28 10.33 -6.96 -23.72
N VAL A 29 11.52 -6.50 -24.10
CA VAL A 29 12.21 -5.38 -23.43
C VAL A 29 12.70 -4.35 -24.44
N LEU A 30 12.59 -3.07 -24.10
CA LEU A 30 13.17 -1.98 -24.87
C LEU A 30 14.61 -1.75 -24.44
N LEU A 31 15.55 -1.96 -25.37
CA LEU A 31 16.93 -1.51 -25.26
C LEU A 31 16.99 -0.07 -25.76
N ASP A 32 16.90 0.84 -24.80
CA ASP A 32 16.78 2.27 -25.05
C ASP A 32 18.15 2.94 -25.18
N VAL A 33 18.29 3.85 -26.13
CA VAL A 33 19.51 4.66 -26.28
C VAL A 33 19.15 6.05 -26.78
N ASP A 34 19.76 7.04 -26.14
CA ASP A 34 19.69 8.45 -26.51
C ASP A 34 21.07 8.97 -26.90
N ASN A 35 21.09 10.12 -27.58
CA ASN A 35 22.31 10.88 -27.88
C ASN A 35 23.39 10.07 -28.64
N VAL A 36 22.97 9.23 -29.58
CA VAL A 36 23.92 8.62 -30.53
C VAL A 36 24.52 9.76 -31.38
N PRO A 37 25.84 9.95 -31.41
CA PRO A 37 26.50 11.01 -32.19
C PRO A 37 26.13 10.92 -33.67
N GLU A 38 26.02 12.06 -34.37
CA GLU A 38 25.69 12.08 -35.81
C GLU A 38 26.85 11.62 -36.69
N ASP A 39 28.09 11.84 -36.26
CA ASP A 39 29.34 11.52 -36.96
C ASP A 39 29.84 10.08 -36.72
N PHE A 40 28.94 9.19 -36.29
CA PHE A 40 29.28 7.79 -36.09
C PHE A 40 29.54 7.07 -37.41
N PHE A 41 30.44 6.08 -37.37
CA PHE A 41 30.65 5.14 -38.47
C PHE A 41 29.80 3.87 -38.29
N LEU A 42 29.62 3.44 -37.04
CA LEU A 42 28.87 2.24 -36.70
C LEU A 42 28.26 2.34 -35.30
N PHE A 43 26.99 1.98 -35.13
CA PHE A 43 26.38 1.76 -33.82
C PHE A 43 25.89 0.32 -33.72
N VAL A 44 26.21 -0.38 -32.63
CA VAL A 44 25.91 -1.81 -32.48
C VAL A 44 25.40 -2.11 -31.08
N TRP A 45 24.34 -2.92 -31.01
CA TRP A 45 23.92 -3.57 -29.78
C TRP A 45 24.62 -4.91 -29.63
N ILE A 46 25.28 -5.13 -28.49
CA ILE A 46 26.05 -6.33 -28.18
C ILE A 46 25.49 -6.97 -26.91
N PHE A 47 25.39 -8.30 -26.91
CA PHE A 47 25.18 -9.08 -25.70
C PHE A 47 26.54 -9.51 -25.14
N ASP A 48 26.95 -8.90 -24.03
CA ASP A 48 28.33 -8.99 -23.53
C ASP A 48 28.71 -10.42 -23.15
N LYS A 49 27.76 -11.18 -22.60
CA LYS A 49 27.96 -12.57 -22.15
C LYS A 49 28.47 -13.48 -23.27
N GLU A 50 27.99 -13.28 -24.49
CA GLU A 50 28.37 -14.08 -25.67
C GLU A 50 29.26 -13.30 -26.64
N SER A 51 29.53 -12.01 -26.35
CA SER A 51 30.19 -11.08 -27.27
C SER A 51 29.53 -11.07 -28.66
N SER A 52 28.22 -11.31 -28.72
CA SER A 52 27.45 -11.42 -29.96
C SER A 52 26.72 -10.12 -30.26
N SER A 53 26.74 -9.68 -31.53
CA SER A 53 25.93 -8.54 -31.96
C SER A 53 24.47 -8.96 -32.15
N LEU A 54 23.55 -8.09 -31.73
CA LEU A 54 22.12 -8.23 -31.98
C LEU A 54 21.76 -7.58 -33.31
N VAL A 55 22.09 -6.30 -33.42
CA VAL A 55 21.79 -5.45 -34.56
C VAL A 55 22.85 -4.37 -34.69
N THR A 56 23.19 -4.07 -35.94
CA THR A 56 24.15 -3.05 -36.32
C THR A 56 23.44 -1.99 -37.15
N PHE A 57 23.68 -0.73 -36.83
CA PHE A 57 23.14 0.44 -37.51
C PHE A 57 24.26 1.19 -38.24
N PHE A 58 23.95 1.62 -39.45
CA PHE A 58 24.87 2.36 -40.32
C PHE A 58 24.42 3.82 -40.50
N PRO A 59 25.33 4.73 -40.88
CA PRO A 59 25.01 6.15 -41.08
C PRO A 59 24.02 6.40 -42.21
N ASP A 60 23.92 5.49 -43.19
CA ASP A 60 22.97 5.55 -44.30
C ASP A 60 21.53 5.19 -43.89
N GLY A 61 21.29 4.96 -42.60
CA GLY A 61 19.99 4.58 -42.04
C GLY A 61 19.66 3.09 -42.21
N LYS A 62 20.51 2.30 -42.87
CA LYS A 62 20.34 0.85 -42.92
C LYS A 62 20.72 0.22 -41.58
N SER A 63 20.18 -0.96 -41.35
CA SER A 63 20.58 -1.80 -40.25
C SER A 63 20.62 -3.26 -40.65
N GLN A 64 21.44 -4.02 -39.93
CA GLN A 64 21.65 -5.44 -40.15
C GLN A 64 21.43 -6.16 -38.82
N ILE A 65 20.38 -6.99 -38.77
CA ILE A 65 20.14 -7.89 -37.64
C ILE A 65 21.04 -9.12 -37.79
N SER A 66 21.68 -9.52 -36.71
CA SER A 66 22.50 -10.72 -36.67
C SER A 66 21.63 -11.96 -36.89
N PRO A 67 22.11 -12.98 -37.65
CA PRO A 67 21.33 -14.17 -37.96
C PRO A 67 20.68 -14.84 -36.73
N THR A 68 21.41 -14.89 -35.61
CA THR A 68 20.95 -15.46 -34.33
C THR A 68 19.75 -14.74 -33.72
N TYR A 69 19.56 -13.46 -34.05
CA TYR A 69 18.51 -12.61 -33.51
C TYR A 69 17.40 -12.28 -34.53
N THR A 70 17.42 -12.95 -35.69
CA THR A 70 16.39 -12.80 -36.73
C THR A 70 15.00 -13.12 -36.15
N GLY A 71 14.04 -12.22 -36.36
CA GLY A 71 12.66 -12.36 -35.84
C GLY A 71 12.52 -12.11 -34.33
N ARG A 72 13.62 -11.85 -33.60
CA ARG A 72 13.59 -11.47 -32.18
C ARG A 72 13.82 -9.99 -31.93
N ILE A 73 14.18 -9.21 -32.96
CA ILE A 73 14.46 -7.78 -32.86
C ILE A 73 13.43 -7.00 -33.66
N ASP A 74 12.82 -6.02 -33.02
CA ASP A 74 12.00 -4.99 -33.63
C ASP A 74 12.60 -3.61 -33.41
N TYR A 75 12.34 -2.68 -34.33
CA TYR A 75 12.77 -1.29 -34.19
C TYR A 75 11.81 -0.50 -33.31
N SER A 76 12.36 0.37 -32.46
CA SER A 76 11.54 1.31 -31.69
C SER A 76 10.90 2.36 -32.62
N ALA A 77 9.59 2.56 -32.49
CA ALA A 77 8.86 3.57 -33.26
C ALA A 77 9.26 5.02 -32.90
N LYS A 78 9.86 5.23 -31.72
CA LYS A 78 10.15 6.57 -31.19
C LYS A 78 11.61 6.99 -31.35
N LYS A 79 12.53 6.04 -31.32
CA LYS A 79 13.99 6.30 -31.28
C LYS A 79 14.71 5.42 -32.28
N LYS A 80 15.46 6.05 -33.19
CA LYS A 80 16.05 5.41 -34.39
C LYS A 80 16.96 4.22 -34.09
N TYR A 81 17.71 4.28 -32.99
CA TYR A 81 18.73 3.28 -32.65
C TYR A 81 18.34 2.38 -31.45
N SER A 82 17.17 2.62 -30.89
CA SER A 82 16.61 1.78 -29.82
C SER A 82 15.86 0.60 -30.44
N VAL A 83 15.94 -0.56 -29.79
CA VAL A 83 15.32 -1.79 -30.30
C VAL A 83 14.54 -2.52 -29.21
N ILE A 84 13.54 -3.26 -29.63
CA ILE A 84 12.76 -4.15 -28.78
C ILE A 84 13.29 -5.56 -28.99
N LEU A 85 13.84 -6.16 -27.93
CA LEU A 85 14.20 -7.57 -27.90
C LEU A 85 12.97 -8.37 -27.44
N LYS A 86 12.57 -9.34 -28.25
CA LYS A 86 11.33 -10.09 -28.07
C LYS A 86 11.52 -11.44 -27.38
N ASN A 87 10.45 -11.86 -26.71
CA ASN A 87 10.29 -13.21 -26.15
C ASN A 87 11.49 -13.63 -25.30
N LEU A 88 11.82 -12.84 -24.28
CA LEU A 88 12.99 -13.07 -23.45
C LEU A 88 12.94 -14.41 -22.72
N GLN A 89 14.07 -15.12 -22.70
CA GLN A 89 14.29 -16.36 -21.99
C GLN A 89 15.31 -16.15 -20.87
N GLU A 90 15.36 -17.04 -19.89
CA GLU A 90 16.30 -16.94 -18.76
C GLU A 90 17.76 -16.82 -19.21
N LYS A 91 18.13 -17.52 -20.29
CA LYS A 91 19.48 -17.47 -20.89
C LYS A 91 19.86 -16.10 -21.45
N ASP A 92 18.87 -15.28 -21.80
CA ASP A 92 19.04 -13.91 -22.31
C ASP A 92 19.32 -12.93 -21.16
N SER A 93 19.39 -13.39 -19.91
CA SER A 93 19.85 -12.56 -18.79
C SER A 93 21.32 -12.20 -18.93
N GLY A 94 21.63 -10.90 -18.82
CA GLY A 94 22.97 -10.36 -18.90
C GLY A 94 22.99 -8.90 -19.31
N VAL A 95 24.19 -8.39 -19.57
CA VAL A 95 24.40 -6.99 -19.96
C VAL A 95 24.33 -6.86 -21.48
N TYR A 96 23.50 -5.93 -21.93
CA TYR A 96 23.38 -5.49 -23.30
C TYR A 96 24.01 -4.10 -23.44
N THR A 97 25.02 -3.99 -24.27
CA THR A 97 25.82 -2.78 -24.43
C THR A 97 25.58 -2.16 -25.81
N GLY A 98 25.25 -0.87 -25.84
CA GLY A 98 25.22 -0.06 -27.05
C GLY A 98 26.58 0.58 -27.28
N ARG A 99 27.30 0.16 -28.32
CA ARG A 99 28.62 0.71 -28.67
C ARG A 99 28.55 1.56 -29.94
N VAL A 100 29.23 2.69 -29.93
CA VAL A 100 29.41 3.55 -31.09
C VAL A 100 30.88 3.60 -31.49
N THR A 101 31.17 3.47 -32.78
CA THR A 101 32.48 3.72 -33.36
C THR A 101 32.41 5.02 -34.15
N THR A 102 33.28 5.97 -33.86
CA THR A 102 33.40 7.23 -34.61
C THR A 102 34.66 7.18 -35.49
N LEU A 103 34.81 8.17 -36.38
CA LEU A 103 35.99 8.27 -37.25
C LEU A 103 37.29 8.54 -36.47
N THR A 104 37.19 9.15 -35.29
CA THR A 104 38.32 9.66 -34.51
C THR A 104 38.66 8.80 -33.29
N VAL A 105 37.74 7.97 -32.81
CA VAL A 105 37.90 7.18 -31.59
C VAL A 105 37.40 5.73 -31.80
N GLY A 106 38.17 4.77 -31.30
CA GLY A 106 37.76 3.35 -31.25
C GLY A 106 36.49 3.13 -30.41
N GLY A 107 35.76 2.05 -30.68
CA GLY A 107 34.38 1.85 -30.20
C GLY A 107 34.11 2.17 -28.71
N ILE A 108 33.36 3.26 -28.47
CA ILE A 108 32.94 3.82 -27.19
C ILE A 108 31.65 3.15 -26.72
N ILE A 109 31.51 2.91 -25.41
CA ILE A 109 30.26 2.46 -24.80
C ILE A 109 29.36 3.67 -24.56
N LEU A 110 28.16 3.70 -25.17
CA LEU A 110 27.17 4.76 -24.95
C LEU A 110 26.21 4.43 -23.82
N ILE A 111 25.79 3.16 -23.72
CA ILE A 111 24.79 2.73 -22.75
C ILE A 111 24.94 1.24 -22.45
N GLN A 112 24.53 0.85 -21.24
CA GLN A 112 24.45 -0.54 -20.82
C GLN A 112 23.10 -0.81 -20.15
N HIS A 113 22.48 -1.92 -20.51
CA HIS A 113 21.26 -2.42 -19.89
C HIS A 113 21.55 -3.78 -19.28
N ASN A 114 21.44 -3.90 -17.96
CA ASN A 114 21.56 -5.17 -17.27
C ASN A 114 20.18 -5.82 -17.16
N ILE A 115 19.89 -6.80 -17.99
CA ILE A 115 18.58 -7.45 -18.04
C ILE A 115 18.63 -8.76 -17.23
N THR A 116 17.69 -8.93 -16.31
CA THR A 116 17.50 -10.18 -15.57
C THR A 116 16.12 -10.73 -15.88
N VAL A 117 16.07 -11.89 -16.51
CA VAL A 117 14.81 -12.55 -16.87
C VAL A 117 14.43 -13.53 -15.76
N GLN A 118 13.18 -13.43 -15.29
CA GLN A 118 12.65 -14.31 -14.25
C GLN A 118 11.34 -14.94 -14.69
N ASP A 119 11.14 -16.19 -14.28
CA ASP A 119 9.84 -16.84 -14.36
C ASP A 119 8.85 -16.29 -13.33
N VAL A 120 7.56 -16.53 -13.57
CA VAL A 120 6.53 -16.19 -12.58
C VAL A 120 6.65 -17.10 -11.37
N VAL A 121 6.29 -16.58 -10.20
CA VAL A 121 6.29 -17.38 -8.97
C VAL A 121 5.21 -18.45 -9.00
N SER A 122 5.54 -19.62 -8.45
CA SER A 122 4.58 -20.71 -8.25
C SER A 122 3.40 -20.26 -7.38
N PRO A 123 2.16 -20.72 -7.68
CA PRO A 123 1.01 -20.48 -6.83
C PRO A 123 1.26 -20.94 -5.40
N VAL A 124 0.66 -20.23 -4.45
CA VAL A 124 0.67 -20.59 -3.03
C VAL A 124 -0.58 -21.36 -2.67
N GLN A 125 -0.45 -22.27 -1.72
CA GLN A 125 -1.55 -23.01 -1.11
C GLN A 125 -1.40 -22.89 0.40
N LEU A 126 -2.45 -22.38 1.05
CA LEU A 126 -2.49 -22.19 2.49
C LEU A 126 -3.44 -23.21 3.14
N GLU A 127 -2.89 -24.10 3.95
CA GLU A 127 -3.64 -25.19 4.58
C GLU A 127 -3.60 -25.10 6.11
N VAL A 128 -4.74 -25.38 6.75
CA VAL A 128 -4.84 -25.49 8.21
C VAL A 128 -4.47 -26.92 8.62
N ASN A 129 -3.34 -27.10 9.29
CA ASN A 129 -2.87 -28.43 9.70
C ASN A 129 -3.49 -28.87 11.02
N SER A 130 -3.54 -27.96 12.00
CA SER A 130 -3.98 -28.29 13.35
C SER A 130 -4.59 -27.10 14.06
N VAL A 131 -5.56 -27.42 14.91
CA VAL A 131 -6.28 -26.45 15.73
C VAL A 131 -6.33 -27.02 17.14
N SER A 132 -5.66 -26.36 18.08
CA SER A 132 -5.77 -26.71 19.50
C SER A 132 -6.51 -25.61 20.23
N ASN A 133 -7.71 -25.94 20.71
CA ASN A 133 -8.58 -25.01 21.42
C ASN A 133 -8.55 -25.31 22.93
N SER A 134 -8.39 -24.26 23.73
CA SER A 134 -8.50 -24.30 25.18
C SER A 134 -9.60 -23.34 25.64
N SER A 135 -9.79 -23.17 26.95
CA SER A 135 -10.80 -22.24 27.47
C SER A 135 -10.48 -20.76 27.23
N HIS A 136 -9.20 -20.40 27.07
CA HIS A 136 -8.75 -19.00 27.00
C HIS A 136 -7.91 -18.67 25.77
N SER A 137 -7.41 -19.68 25.05
CA SER A 137 -6.68 -19.47 23.80
C SER A 137 -6.94 -20.57 22.77
N CYS A 138 -6.80 -20.21 21.50
CA CYS A 138 -6.88 -21.08 20.34
C CYS A 138 -5.56 -20.98 19.57
N ASN A 139 -4.85 -22.10 19.39
CA ASN A 139 -3.63 -22.13 18.56
C ASN A 139 -3.95 -22.81 17.22
N VAL A 140 -3.69 -22.10 16.13
CA VAL A 140 -3.88 -22.59 14.76
C VAL A 140 -2.53 -22.70 14.10
N THR A 141 -2.21 -23.88 13.57
CA THR A 141 -1.00 -24.08 12.77
C THR A 141 -1.40 -24.20 11.32
N LEU A 142 -0.82 -23.35 10.47
CA LEU A 142 -1.03 -23.34 9.04
C LEU A 142 0.29 -23.63 8.31
N THR A 143 0.22 -24.41 7.24
CA THR A 143 1.30 -24.56 6.28
C THR A 143 0.97 -23.72 5.07
N CYS A 144 1.88 -22.82 4.70
CA CYS A 144 1.91 -22.27 3.36
C CYS A 144 2.92 -23.04 2.52
N SER A 145 2.47 -23.59 1.39
CA SER A 145 3.30 -24.31 0.44
C SER A 145 3.28 -23.66 -0.94
N THR A 146 4.38 -23.85 -1.65
CA THR A 146 4.53 -23.64 -3.09
C THR A 146 5.07 -24.93 -3.71
N ALA A 147 5.24 -24.96 -5.02
CA ALA A 147 5.83 -26.13 -5.69
C ALA A 147 7.23 -26.52 -5.14
N ASP A 148 8.00 -25.54 -4.66
CA ASP A 148 9.42 -25.72 -4.37
C ASP A 148 9.78 -25.43 -2.89
N SER A 149 8.85 -24.93 -2.08
CA SER A 149 9.14 -24.49 -0.71
C SER A 149 7.89 -24.53 0.17
N HIS A 150 8.08 -24.65 1.49
CA HIS A 150 6.97 -24.55 2.45
C HIS A 150 7.41 -23.84 3.73
N ILE A 151 6.46 -23.17 4.37
CA ILE A 151 6.59 -22.51 5.68
C ILE A 151 5.43 -22.96 6.54
N SER A 152 5.72 -23.45 7.75
CA SER A 152 4.70 -23.71 8.76
C SER A 152 4.76 -22.62 9.83
N SER A 153 3.60 -22.01 10.12
CA SER A 153 3.47 -20.96 11.12
C SER A 153 2.33 -21.27 12.07
N THR A 154 2.52 -20.94 13.34
CA THR A 154 1.52 -21.13 14.38
C THR A 154 1.06 -19.77 14.88
N PHE A 155 -0.25 -19.57 14.94
CA PHE A 155 -0.89 -18.35 15.43
C PHE A 155 -1.65 -18.66 16.69
N ARG A 156 -1.44 -17.84 17.72
CA ARG A 156 -2.11 -17.93 19.00
C ARG A 156 -3.15 -16.83 19.10
N CYS A 157 -4.41 -17.22 19.16
CA CYS A 157 -5.56 -16.35 19.30
C CYS A 157 -6.10 -16.40 20.72
N ASP A 158 -6.40 -15.23 21.28
CA ASP A 158 -7.23 -15.07 22.46
C ASP A 158 -8.58 -14.42 22.08
N SER A 159 -9.41 -14.11 23.07
CA SER A 159 -10.70 -13.46 22.86
C SER A 159 -10.65 -12.02 22.33
N GLN A 160 -9.47 -11.44 22.09
CA GLN A 160 -9.30 -10.04 21.65
C GLN A 160 -8.41 -9.92 20.42
N LYS A 161 -7.37 -10.76 20.29
CA LYS A 161 -6.38 -10.67 19.22
C LYS A 161 -5.78 -12.03 18.89
N CYS A 162 -5.18 -12.10 17.71
CA CYS A 162 -4.32 -13.18 17.30
C CYS A 162 -2.90 -12.64 17.13
N ASP A 163 -1.92 -13.40 17.60
CA ASP A 163 -0.50 -13.09 17.46
C ASP A 163 0.20 -14.29 16.81
N GLN A 164 1.17 -14.02 15.94
CA GLN A 164 2.04 -15.05 15.41
C GLN A 164 3.03 -15.51 16.49
N ASP A 165 3.20 -16.82 16.65
CA ASP A 165 4.16 -17.35 17.59
C ASP A 165 5.59 -16.97 17.16
N GLY A 166 6.34 -16.35 18.08
CA GLY A 166 7.62 -15.71 17.78
C GLY A 166 8.77 -16.67 17.44
N GLY A 167 8.55 -17.99 17.58
CA GLY A 167 9.54 -19.03 17.31
C GLY A 167 9.56 -19.57 15.88
N ASN A 168 8.53 -19.32 15.06
CA ASN A 168 8.40 -19.91 13.72
C ASN A 168 8.88 -18.96 12.62
N GLN A 169 9.50 -19.51 11.56
CA GLN A 169 9.94 -18.72 10.40
C GLN A 169 8.72 -18.08 9.72
N SER A 170 8.63 -16.75 9.72
CA SER A 170 7.56 -16.01 9.03
C SER A 170 7.89 -15.71 7.57
N LYS A 171 9.14 -15.94 7.17
CA LYS A 171 9.66 -15.54 5.87
C LYS A 171 10.84 -16.40 5.46
N ILE A 172 10.78 -16.96 4.26
CA ILE A 172 11.89 -17.60 3.56
C ILE A 172 12.24 -16.74 2.35
N THR A 173 13.52 -16.42 2.20
CA THR A 173 14.04 -15.72 1.02
C THR A 173 15.01 -16.65 0.32
N ASN A 174 14.65 -17.09 -0.88
CA ASN A 174 15.52 -17.81 -1.80
C ASN A 174 16.27 -16.81 -2.68
N SER A 175 17.21 -17.30 -3.50
CA SER A 175 17.98 -16.44 -4.42
C SER A 175 17.10 -15.67 -5.41
N SER A 176 15.93 -16.19 -5.77
CA SER A 176 15.04 -15.64 -6.81
C SER A 176 13.67 -15.17 -6.31
N SER A 177 13.24 -15.53 -5.09
CA SER A 177 11.91 -15.20 -4.60
C SER A 177 11.82 -15.15 -3.08
N THR A 178 10.69 -14.61 -2.58
CA THR A 178 10.38 -14.47 -1.16
C THR A 178 9.02 -15.09 -0.89
N LEU A 179 8.96 -16.04 0.04
CA LEU A 179 7.73 -16.61 0.60
C LEU A 179 7.56 -16.06 2.02
N GLU A 180 6.44 -15.40 2.28
CA GLU A 180 6.15 -14.78 3.58
C GLU A 180 4.74 -15.13 4.05
N VAL A 181 4.61 -15.37 5.35
CA VAL A 181 3.34 -15.63 6.02
C VAL A 181 3.20 -14.62 7.14
N TYR A 182 2.08 -13.89 7.15
CA TYR A 182 1.78 -12.90 8.18
C TYR A 182 0.29 -12.86 8.47
N LEU A 183 -0.05 -12.31 9.63
CA LEU A 183 -1.42 -12.14 10.09
C LEU A 183 -1.89 -10.71 9.82
N TRP A 184 -3.08 -10.58 9.25
CA TRP A 184 -3.79 -9.31 9.12
C TRP A 184 -5.15 -9.45 9.82
N ASP A 185 -5.26 -8.88 11.02
CA ASP A 185 -6.44 -9.01 11.89
C ASP A 185 -6.72 -10.49 12.26
N VAL A 186 -7.72 -11.11 11.62
CA VAL A 186 -8.08 -12.54 11.78
C VAL A 186 -7.88 -13.34 10.49
N THR A 187 -7.23 -12.76 9.48
CA THR A 187 -6.91 -13.44 8.21
C THR A 187 -5.41 -13.71 8.14
N VAL A 188 -5.05 -14.97 8.00
CA VAL A 188 -3.68 -15.37 7.70
C VAL A 188 -3.46 -15.24 6.21
N ILE A 189 -2.42 -14.51 5.82
CA ILE A 189 -2.06 -14.27 4.43
C ILE A 189 -0.71 -14.94 4.19
N CYS A 190 -0.67 -15.83 3.20
CA CYS A 190 0.58 -16.29 2.63
C CYS A 190 0.82 -15.63 1.29
N LYS A 191 2.02 -15.12 1.08
CA LYS A 191 2.42 -14.42 -0.12
C LYS A 191 3.74 -14.94 -0.65
N HIS A 192 3.77 -15.30 -1.92
CA HIS A 192 4.98 -15.62 -2.66
C HIS A 192 5.21 -14.54 -3.71
N ARG A 193 6.43 -13.98 -3.76
CA ARG A 193 6.75 -12.85 -4.63
C ARG A 193 8.18 -12.91 -5.13
N ASN A 194 8.37 -12.49 -6.39
CA ASN A 194 9.67 -12.10 -6.93
C ASN A 194 9.59 -10.68 -7.53
N GLN A 195 10.60 -10.27 -8.29
CA GLN A 195 10.65 -8.92 -8.86
C GLN A 195 9.61 -8.71 -9.97
N VAL A 196 9.09 -9.77 -10.59
CA VAL A 196 8.19 -9.71 -11.74
C VAL A 196 6.74 -10.13 -11.45
N SER A 197 6.50 -10.88 -10.39
CA SER A 197 5.20 -11.49 -10.10
C SER A 197 4.97 -11.72 -8.61
N SER A 198 3.70 -11.86 -8.23
CA SER A 198 3.28 -12.16 -6.85
C SER A 198 2.00 -12.98 -6.86
N THR A 199 1.94 -14.00 -6.00
CA THR A 199 0.76 -14.81 -5.72
C THR A 199 0.49 -14.76 -4.22
N GLU A 200 -0.78 -14.86 -3.83
CA GLU A 200 -1.17 -14.91 -2.43
C GLU A 200 -2.40 -15.80 -2.22
N ASP A 201 -2.48 -16.40 -1.05
CA ASP A 201 -3.61 -17.18 -0.57
C ASP A 201 -3.95 -16.75 0.87
N ARG A 202 -5.22 -16.84 1.22
CA ARG A 202 -5.77 -16.21 2.41
C ARG A 202 -6.72 -17.16 3.13
N THR A 203 -6.54 -17.30 4.43
CA THR A 203 -7.39 -18.13 5.28
C THR A 203 -7.88 -17.32 6.47
N ASP A 204 -9.20 -17.23 6.61
CA ASP A 204 -9.86 -16.63 7.76
C ASP A 204 -9.91 -17.64 8.92
N ILE A 205 -9.25 -17.31 10.03
CA ILE A 205 -9.19 -18.16 11.23
C ILE A 205 -10.33 -17.89 12.22
N GLN A 206 -11.21 -16.92 11.96
CA GLN A 206 -12.38 -16.61 12.77
C GLN A 206 -13.37 -17.78 12.84
N HIS A 207 -13.54 -18.51 11.75
CA HIS A 207 -14.40 -19.70 11.70
C HIS A 207 -13.78 -20.91 12.41
N VAL A 208 -12.45 -20.92 12.53
CA VAL A 208 -11.68 -22.01 13.12
C VAL A 208 -11.56 -21.84 14.64
N CYS A 209 -11.38 -20.60 15.11
CA CYS A 209 -11.31 -20.27 16.52
C CYS A 209 -12.63 -19.66 17.01
N SER A 210 -13.45 -20.49 17.67
CA SER A 210 -14.75 -20.08 18.24
C SER A 210 -14.67 -18.91 19.24
N GLN A 211 -13.50 -18.67 19.84
CA GLN A 211 -13.27 -17.57 20.78
C GLN A 211 -13.34 -16.18 20.12
N LEU A 212 -12.99 -16.07 18.83
CA LEU A 212 -13.05 -14.82 18.07
C LEU A 212 -14.49 -14.40 17.75
N ILE A 213 -15.42 -15.37 17.70
CA ILE A 213 -16.86 -15.12 17.47
C ILE A 213 -17.50 -14.43 18.68
N ALA A 214 -17.02 -14.70 19.90
CA ALA A 214 -17.49 -14.03 21.11
C ALA A 214 -17.10 -12.54 21.13
N PHE A 215 -15.94 -12.21 20.56
CA PHE A 215 -15.45 -10.85 20.42
C PHE A 215 -16.27 -10.03 19.44
N SER A 216 -16.55 -10.54 18.22
CA SER A 216 -17.33 -9.79 17.22
C SER A 216 -18.71 -9.42 17.75
N LYS A 217 -19.36 -10.31 18.51
CA LYS A 217 -20.64 -10.03 19.19
C LYS A 217 -20.48 -9.01 20.34
N SER A 218 -19.44 -9.12 21.16
CA SER A 218 -19.14 -8.20 22.27
C SER A 218 -18.78 -6.79 21.79
N PHE A 219 -18.04 -6.66 20.69
CA PHE A 219 -17.69 -5.37 20.10
C PHE A 219 -18.90 -4.68 19.48
N ASN A 220 -19.75 -5.43 18.75
CA ASN A 220 -21.04 -4.93 18.28
C ASN A 220 -21.92 -4.48 19.47
N LEU A 221 -21.98 -5.26 20.55
CA LEU A 221 -22.77 -4.90 21.72
C LEU A 221 -22.20 -3.66 22.44
N LYS A 222 -20.88 -3.59 22.66
CA LYS A 222 -20.22 -2.43 23.29
C LYS A 222 -20.32 -1.17 22.44
N ALA A 223 -20.21 -1.27 21.11
CA ALA A 223 -20.40 -0.15 20.20
C ALA A 223 -21.84 0.36 20.21
N VAL A 224 -22.82 -0.54 20.21
CA VAL A 224 -24.25 -0.21 20.36
C VAL A 224 -24.51 0.46 21.71
N VAL A 225 -24.00 -0.08 22.82
CA VAL A 225 -24.19 0.50 24.15
C VAL A 225 -23.51 1.87 24.29
N LYS A 226 -22.29 2.05 23.74
CA LYS A 226 -21.56 3.33 23.77
C LYS A 226 -22.20 4.39 22.88
N GLY A 227 -22.82 3.97 21.77
CA GLY A 227 -23.66 4.81 20.91
C GLY A 227 -24.96 5.23 21.59
N GLN A 228 -25.61 4.32 22.31
CA GLN A 228 -26.84 4.58 23.07
C GLN A 228 -26.60 5.55 24.24
N LEU A 229 -25.53 5.38 25.03
CA LEU A 229 -25.22 6.32 26.14
C LEU A 229 -24.96 7.75 25.64
N ARG A 230 -24.21 7.92 24.53
CA ARG A 230 -23.95 9.25 23.96
C ARG A 230 -25.22 9.93 23.41
N PHE A 231 -26.21 9.14 22.98
CA PHE A 231 -27.52 9.65 22.57
C PHE A 231 -28.30 10.19 23.78
N PHE A 232 -28.30 9.49 24.92
CA PHE A 232 -28.97 9.99 26.13
C PHE A 232 -28.35 11.27 26.68
N ASP A 233 -27.01 11.37 26.67
CA ASP A 233 -26.30 12.56 27.20
C ASP A 233 -26.53 13.82 26.36
N THR A 234 -26.66 13.67 25.04
CA THR A 234 -26.93 14.80 24.14
C THR A 234 -28.40 15.20 24.12
N TRP A 235 -29.32 14.23 24.22
CA TRP A 235 -30.76 14.49 24.23
C TRP A 235 -31.22 15.14 25.55
N THR A 236 -30.65 14.75 26.68
CA THR A 236 -30.92 15.37 27.99
C THR A 236 -30.46 16.83 28.06
N LEU A 237 -29.29 17.16 27.49
CA LEU A 237 -28.84 18.55 27.34
C LEU A 237 -29.77 19.37 26.44
N PHE A 238 -30.24 18.80 25.33
CA PHE A 238 -31.19 19.48 24.43
C PHE A 238 -32.53 19.78 25.10
N ILE A 239 -33.10 18.83 25.85
CA ILE A 239 -34.35 19.04 26.59
C ILE A 239 -34.15 20.10 27.69
N GLY A 240 -33.03 20.06 28.41
CA GLY A 240 -32.69 21.06 29.43
C GLY A 240 -32.56 22.47 28.86
N VAL A 241 -31.90 22.62 27.71
CA VAL A 241 -31.77 23.92 27.01
C VAL A 241 -33.12 24.40 26.49
N CYS A 242 -33.94 23.52 25.91
CA CYS A 242 -35.30 23.87 25.46
C CYS A 242 -36.21 24.35 26.61
N MET A 243 -36.15 23.69 27.78
CA MET A 243 -36.91 24.08 28.96
C MET A 243 -36.45 25.43 29.54
N LEU A 244 -35.14 25.71 29.52
CA LEU A 244 -34.58 27.02 29.88
C LEU A 244 -35.03 28.12 28.92
N ILE A 245 -35.00 27.86 27.60
CA ILE A 245 -35.47 28.82 26.60
C ILE A 245 -36.98 29.07 26.77
N TYR A 246 -37.77 28.04 27.01
CA TYR A 246 -39.22 28.16 27.23
C TYR A 246 -39.55 28.99 28.47
N SER A 247 -38.84 28.76 29.58
CA SER A 247 -39.02 29.53 30.82
C SER A 247 -38.55 30.98 30.69
N LEU A 248 -37.46 31.25 29.96
CA LEU A 248 -37.03 32.61 29.61
C LEU A 248 -38.03 33.32 28.67
N ARG A 249 -38.77 32.57 27.83
CA ARG A 249 -39.84 33.11 26.98
C ARG A 249 -41.10 33.45 27.77
N GLN A 250 -41.42 32.68 28.82
CA GLN A 250 -42.57 32.96 29.70
C GLN A 250 -42.36 34.20 30.57
N THR A 251 -41.13 34.48 31.03
CA THR A 251 -40.82 35.72 31.77
C THR A 251 -40.88 36.95 30.86
N SER A 252 -40.45 36.83 29.60
CA SER A 252 -40.59 37.89 28.60
C SER A 252 -42.07 38.20 28.26
N CYS A 253 -42.91 37.16 28.12
CA CYS A 253 -44.34 37.35 27.82
C CYS A 253 -45.15 37.93 28.99
N SER A 254 -44.79 37.59 30.24
CA SER A 254 -45.45 38.17 31.43
C SER A 254 -45.10 39.64 31.65
N SER A 255 -43.94 40.10 31.18
CA SER A 255 -43.53 41.51 31.32
C SER A 255 -44.17 42.46 30.31
N GLN A 256 -44.65 41.95 29.16
CA GLN A 256 -45.34 42.76 28.15
C GLN A 256 -46.87 42.83 28.35
N PHE A 257 -47.46 41.88 29.08
CA PHE A 257 -48.90 41.88 29.38
C PHE A 257 -49.31 42.85 30.52
N PHE A 258 -48.34 43.36 31.30
CA PHE A 258 -48.60 44.25 32.44
C PHE A 258 -48.47 45.76 32.15
N ARG A 259 -48.24 46.17 30.89
CA ARG A 259 -47.92 47.58 30.56
C ARG A 259 -48.87 48.28 29.58
N SER A 260 -50.00 47.67 29.19
CA SER A 260 -50.84 48.19 28.11
C SER A 260 -52.30 48.51 28.47
N HIS A 261 -52.70 48.56 29.74
CA HIS A 261 -53.99 49.15 30.10
C HIS A 261 -53.97 49.72 31.51
N LEU A 262 -53.81 51.05 31.61
CA LEU A 262 -54.51 51.95 32.53
C LEU A 262 -53.93 53.36 32.36
N ASP A 263 -54.75 54.27 31.84
CA ASP A 263 -54.59 55.72 31.81
C ASP A 263 -56.01 56.31 31.72
N PRO A 264 -56.29 57.59 32.03
CA PRO A 264 -55.92 58.45 33.18
C PRO A 264 -57.18 59.10 33.85
N THR A 265 -56.98 59.90 34.92
CA THR A 265 -57.82 61.07 35.38
C THR A 265 -59.25 60.77 35.88
N ASP A 266 -59.82 61.28 36.98
CA ASP A 266 -59.66 62.41 37.91
C ASP A 266 -60.12 61.90 39.31
N VAL A 267 -59.96 62.52 40.49
CA VAL A 267 -60.20 63.91 40.91
C VAL A 267 -59.46 64.10 42.25
N ALA A 268 -58.75 65.22 42.38
CA ALA A 268 -58.10 65.64 43.61
C ALA A 268 -59.04 66.39 44.57
N ALA A 269 -58.61 66.41 45.85
CA ALA A 269 -58.86 67.42 46.88
C ALA A 269 -60.13 67.33 47.75
N LEU A 270 -59.92 67.09 49.05
CA LEU A 270 -60.16 68.01 50.18
C LEU A 270 -59.89 67.23 51.48
N ALA A 271 -58.77 67.47 52.16
CA ALA A 271 -58.66 68.33 53.35
C ALA A 271 -59.69 67.94 54.44
N GLY A 272 -59.34 67.66 55.69
CA GLY A 272 -58.16 67.95 56.49
C GLY A 272 -58.62 67.96 57.96
N ALA A 273 -57.63 67.96 58.86
CA ALA A 273 -57.71 68.38 60.26
C ALA A 273 -58.48 67.49 61.28
N THR A 274 -57.65 66.75 62.01
CA THR A 274 -57.67 66.56 63.48
C THR A 274 -58.17 67.77 64.31
N ALA A 275 -59.08 67.50 65.27
CA ALA A 275 -59.17 68.07 66.63
C ALA A 275 -60.39 67.40 67.35
N MET A 276 -60.19 66.48 68.30
CA MET A 276 -60.10 66.70 69.76
C MET A 276 -61.40 67.18 70.43
N GLU A 277 -62.08 66.28 71.16
CA GLU A 277 -62.58 66.59 72.52
C GLU A 277 -62.89 65.31 73.33
N ARG A 278 -62.43 65.35 74.59
CA ARG A 278 -62.65 64.46 75.76
C ARG A 278 -61.80 63.21 75.92
#